data_AF-A0A7D5SBQ7-F1
#
_entry.id   AF-A0A7D5SBQ7-F1
#
_cell.length_a   1.000
_cell.length_b   1.000
_cell.length_c   1.000
_cell.angle_alpha   90.00
_cell.angle_beta   90.00
_cell.angle_gamma   90.00
#
_symmetry.space_group_name_H-M   'P 1'
#
loop_
_entity.id
_entity.type
_entity.pdbx_description
1 polymer ?
#
loop_
_entity_poly.entity_id
_entity_poly.type
_entity_poly.pdbx_seq_one_letter_code
_entity_poly.pdbx_strand_id
1 'polypeptide(L)'
;MDNTSRAKAKYPCSGVGAKIYGAQKAQTKTDNRHKFKTKRIRFTEPLKKQMLKWMEEKRFSPELVAAQWSKENKPGVCHETIYKFIWHCKHTNQRINKPYKKLYTKLKHGKRRRKRGNYKDSRGIIPNRVSIENRPKIVENRSRFGDIEADIIVGANHKSALLITTDRATIKTTIDKLKGRDAEQVSKIIIARMKKCHR
;
A
#
# COMPACT_ATOMS: atom_id res chain seq x y z
N MET A 1 -25.04 -58.13 -20.90
CA MET A 1 -25.61 -58.13 -19.53
C MET A 1 -25.26 -56.77 -18.92
N ASP A 2 -26.10 -55.77 -19.17
CA ASP A 2 -25.78 -54.37 -18.84
C ASP A 2 -26.43 -53.97 -17.51
N ASN A 3 -25.64 -54.03 -16.44
CA ASN A 3 -26.01 -53.54 -15.13
C ASN A 3 -25.71 -52.03 -15.03
N THR A 4 -26.58 -51.19 -15.60
CA THR A 4 -26.60 -49.77 -15.27
C THR A 4 -27.50 -49.56 -14.06
N SER A 5 -26.91 -49.60 -12.86
CA SER A 5 -27.58 -49.24 -11.61
C SER A 5 -27.97 -47.75 -11.66
N ARG A 6 -29.20 -47.47 -12.08
CA ARG A 6 -29.78 -46.12 -12.13
C ARG A 6 -29.83 -45.57 -10.70
N ALA A 7 -29.07 -44.51 -10.42
CA ALA A 7 -29.06 -43.84 -9.12
C ALA A 7 -30.51 -43.47 -8.72
N LYS A 8 -31.05 -44.12 -7.70
CA LYS A 8 -32.40 -43.84 -7.21
C LYS A 8 -32.46 -42.38 -6.74
N ALA A 9 -33.35 -41.60 -7.32
CA ALA A 9 -33.56 -40.22 -6.95
C ALA A 9 -34.05 -40.14 -5.48
N LYS A 10 -33.34 -39.36 -4.66
CA LYS A 10 -33.63 -39.16 -3.23
C LYS A 10 -34.85 -38.25 -3.02
N TYR A 11 -36.02 -38.68 -3.49
CA TYR A 11 -37.28 -38.03 -3.12
C TYR A 11 -37.67 -38.47 -1.71
N PRO A 12 -38.21 -37.56 -0.87
CA PRO A 12 -38.74 -37.95 0.43
C PRO A 12 -39.84 -38.99 0.23
N CYS A 13 -39.77 -40.10 0.98
CA CYS A 13 -40.71 -41.21 0.88
C CYS A 13 -42.09 -40.88 1.49
N SER A 14 -42.18 -39.82 2.30
CA SER A 14 -43.37 -39.42 3.04
C SER A 14 -43.46 -37.89 3.22
N GLY A 15 -44.68 -37.38 3.48
CA GLY A 15 -44.99 -35.95 3.65
C GLY A 15 -45.67 -35.30 2.42
N VAL A 16 -46.16 -34.07 2.59
CA VAL A 16 -46.86 -33.32 1.53
C VAL A 16 -45.91 -33.02 0.36
N GLY A 17 -46.24 -33.56 -0.82
CA GLY A 17 -45.40 -33.50 -2.03
C GLY A 17 -44.26 -34.52 -2.09
N ALA A 18 -44.36 -35.62 -1.35
CA ALA A 18 -43.48 -36.78 -1.50
C ALA A 18 -43.61 -37.40 -2.90
N LYS A 19 -42.51 -37.98 -3.42
CA LYS A 19 -42.42 -38.60 -4.77
C LYS A 19 -42.70 -37.68 -5.98
N ILE A 20 -43.01 -36.40 -5.77
CA ILE A 20 -43.20 -35.39 -6.83
C ILE A 20 -41.96 -34.49 -6.89
N TYR A 21 -41.42 -34.26 -8.09
CA TYR A 21 -40.32 -33.30 -8.27
C TYR A 21 -40.81 -31.87 -8.08
N GLY A 22 -40.15 -31.10 -7.21
CA GLY A 22 -40.40 -29.67 -7.02
C GLY A 22 -39.12 -28.87 -7.23
N ALA A 23 -39.04 -28.11 -8.32
CA ALA A 23 -37.86 -27.34 -8.72
C ALA A 23 -37.36 -26.39 -7.62
N GLN A 24 -38.28 -25.63 -7.01
CA GLN A 24 -37.96 -24.71 -5.91
C GLN A 24 -37.33 -25.45 -4.70
N LYS A 25 -37.95 -26.56 -4.26
CA LYS A 25 -37.44 -27.37 -3.15
C LYS A 25 -36.06 -27.97 -3.47
N ALA A 26 -35.83 -28.39 -4.72
CA ALA A 26 -34.54 -28.91 -5.16
C ALA A 26 -33.45 -27.83 -5.16
N GLN A 27 -33.80 -26.61 -5.58
CA GLN A 27 -32.91 -25.45 -5.55
C GLN A 27 -32.55 -25.07 -4.10
N THR A 28 -33.54 -24.90 -3.22
CA THR A 28 -33.31 -24.58 -1.80
C THR A 28 -32.41 -25.61 -1.11
N LYS A 29 -32.62 -26.91 -1.38
CA LYS A 29 -31.75 -27.98 -0.86
C LYS A 29 -30.32 -27.86 -1.38
N THR A 30 -30.15 -27.49 -2.65
CA THR A 30 -28.84 -27.29 -3.26
C THR A 30 -28.15 -26.07 -2.66
N ASP A 31 -28.84 -24.94 -2.55
CA ASP A 31 -28.31 -23.72 -1.93
C ASP A 31 -27.89 -23.95 -0.47
N ASN A 32 -28.72 -24.67 0.30
CA ASN A 32 -28.37 -25.08 1.67
C ASN A 32 -27.12 -25.97 1.69
N ARG A 33 -27.01 -26.97 0.81
CA ARG A 33 -25.78 -27.76 0.68
C ARG A 33 -24.58 -26.89 0.34
N HIS A 34 -24.71 -25.93 -0.59
CA HIS A 34 -23.61 -25.03 -0.96
C HIS A 34 -23.22 -24.05 0.15
N LYS A 35 -24.18 -23.64 0.99
CA LYS A 35 -24.00 -22.76 2.14
C LYS A 35 -23.32 -23.47 3.30
N PHE A 36 -23.76 -24.68 3.64
CA PHE A 36 -23.29 -25.43 4.80
C PHE A 36 -22.15 -26.41 4.50
N LYS A 37 -21.84 -26.71 3.22
CA LYS A 37 -20.70 -27.57 2.91
C LYS A 37 -19.42 -26.96 3.47
N THR A 38 -18.62 -27.81 4.10
CA THR A 38 -17.30 -27.45 4.61
C THR A 38 -16.45 -26.89 3.47
N LYS A 39 -15.88 -25.71 3.72
CA LYS A 39 -14.95 -25.04 2.80
C LYS A 39 -13.57 -25.11 3.39
N ARG A 40 -12.57 -25.44 2.57
CA ARG A 40 -11.17 -25.37 2.99
C ARG A 40 -10.78 -23.91 3.24
N ILE A 41 -10.40 -23.58 4.47
CA ILE A 41 -9.93 -22.25 4.84
C ILE A 41 -8.40 -22.25 4.74
N ARG A 42 -7.86 -21.53 3.76
CA ARG A 42 -6.40 -21.36 3.62
C ARG A 42 -5.84 -20.32 4.60
N PHE A 43 -6.60 -19.27 4.90
CA PHE A 43 -6.16 -18.22 5.81
C PHE A 43 -6.51 -18.54 7.26
N THR A 44 -5.68 -19.37 7.88
CA THR A 44 -5.86 -19.87 9.25
C THR A 44 -5.56 -18.81 10.31
N GLU A 45 -6.04 -19.02 11.54
CA GLU A 45 -5.81 -18.10 12.66
C GLU A 45 -4.32 -17.85 12.98
N PRO A 46 -3.41 -18.85 12.94
CA PRO A 46 -1.98 -18.61 13.11
C PRO A 46 -1.41 -17.63 12.07
N LEU A 47 -1.80 -17.78 10.81
CA LEU A 47 -1.37 -16.87 9.74
C LEU A 47 -1.91 -15.46 9.96
N LYS A 48 -3.16 -15.30 10.42
CA LYS A 48 -3.73 -13.99 10.75
C LYS A 48 -2.98 -13.30 11.88
N LYS A 49 -2.64 -14.03 12.95
CA LYS A 49 -1.85 -13.51 14.08
C LYS A 49 -0.45 -13.11 13.64
N GLN A 50 0.21 -13.92 12.80
CA GLN A 50 1.53 -13.61 12.27
C GLN A 50 1.51 -12.36 11.37
N MET A 51 0.53 -12.27 10.46
CA MET A 51 0.31 -11.08 9.65
C MET A 51 0.11 -9.84 10.52
N LEU A 52 -0.74 -9.91 11.54
CA LEU A 52 -0.99 -8.80 12.47
C LEU A 52 0.32 -8.30 13.09
N LYS A 53 1.12 -9.21 13.65
CA LYS A 53 2.43 -8.90 14.26
C LYS A 53 3.35 -8.19 13.28
N TRP A 54 3.49 -8.71 12.06
CA TRP A 54 4.36 -8.11 11.04
C TRP A 54 3.87 -6.75 10.55
N MET A 55 2.58 -6.55 10.41
CA MET A 55 2.02 -5.26 10.00
C MET A 55 2.11 -4.19 11.11
N GLU A 56 2.04 -4.59 12.38
CA GLU A 56 2.12 -3.66 13.52
C GLU A 56 3.56 -3.29 13.89
N GLU A 57 4.41 -4.30 14.08
CA GLU A 57 5.79 -4.13 14.54
C GLU A 57 6.73 -3.76 13.38
N LYS A 58 6.71 -4.55 12.31
CA LYS A 58 7.64 -4.39 11.17
C LYS A 58 7.12 -3.47 10.07
N ARG A 59 5.86 -3.00 10.17
CA ARG A 59 5.18 -2.16 9.18
C ARG A 59 5.16 -2.76 7.77
N PHE A 60 5.07 -4.09 7.67
CA PHE A 60 4.97 -4.77 6.38
C PHE A 60 3.66 -4.43 5.67
N SER A 61 3.73 -4.26 4.34
CA SER A 61 2.54 -4.23 3.49
C SER A 61 1.99 -5.66 3.30
N PRO A 62 0.72 -5.84 2.90
CA PRO A 62 0.20 -7.16 2.54
C PRO A 62 1.05 -7.90 1.49
N GLU A 63 1.65 -7.17 0.55
CA GLU A 63 2.59 -7.70 -0.44
C GLU A 63 3.85 -8.24 0.23
N LEU A 64 4.45 -7.48 1.16
CA LEU A 64 5.62 -7.90 1.91
C LEU A 64 5.32 -9.10 2.82
N VAL A 65 4.13 -9.17 3.43
CA VAL A 65 3.71 -10.33 4.22
C VAL A 65 3.66 -11.59 3.36
N ALA A 66 3.02 -11.51 2.18
CA ALA A 66 2.93 -12.65 1.27
C ALA A 66 4.32 -13.07 0.73
N ALA A 67 5.15 -12.09 0.36
CA ALA A 67 6.53 -12.33 -0.07
C ALA A 67 7.38 -12.97 1.03
N GLN A 68 7.21 -12.54 2.29
CA GLN A 68 7.93 -13.11 3.43
C GLN A 68 7.53 -14.57 3.68
N TRP A 69 6.24 -14.92 3.58
CA TRP A 69 5.82 -16.31 3.66
C TRP A 69 6.42 -17.16 2.54
N SER A 70 6.45 -16.64 1.32
CA SER A 70 7.11 -17.31 0.19
C SER A 70 8.60 -17.53 0.44
N LYS A 71 9.30 -16.51 0.97
CA LYS A 71 10.73 -16.59 1.30
C LYS A 71 11.01 -17.62 2.39
N GLU A 72 10.11 -17.76 3.36
CA GLU A 72 10.22 -18.72 4.46
C GLU A 72 9.70 -20.13 4.07
N ASN A 73 9.34 -20.38 2.82
CA ASN A 73 8.69 -21.63 2.36
C ASN A 73 7.46 -22.03 3.20
N LYS A 74 6.76 -21.05 3.77
CA LYS A 74 5.53 -21.27 4.54
C LYS A 74 4.32 -21.24 3.59
N PRO A 75 3.35 -22.16 3.75
CA PRO A 75 2.13 -22.16 2.95
C PRO A 75 1.18 -21.01 3.38
N GLY A 76 1.54 -19.79 3.00
CA GLY A 76 0.78 -18.57 3.24
C GLY A 76 -0.34 -18.34 2.22
N VAL A 77 -0.99 -17.18 2.33
CA VAL A 77 -1.98 -16.72 1.35
C VAL A 77 -1.44 -15.57 0.51
N CYS A 78 -2.01 -15.38 -0.68
CA CYS A 78 -1.65 -14.25 -1.53
C CYS A 78 -2.05 -12.91 -0.89
N HIS A 79 -1.37 -11.84 -1.29
CA HIS A 79 -1.62 -10.48 -0.79
C HIS A 79 -3.08 -10.03 -1.03
N GLU A 80 -3.72 -10.45 -2.11
CA GLU A 80 -5.14 -10.14 -2.38
C GLU A 80 -6.08 -10.75 -1.32
N THR A 81 -5.78 -11.96 -0.84
CA THR A 81 -6.55 -12.59 0.25
C THR A 81 -6.41 -11.80 1.54
N ILE A 82 -5.20 -11.29 1.83
CA ILE A 82 -4.94 -10.41 2.97
C ILE A 82 -5.75 -9.11 2.83
N TYR A 83 -5.74 -8.48 1.66
CA TYR A 83 -6.52 -7.27 1.40
C TYR A 83 -8.02 -7.52 1.63
N LYS A 84 -8.59 -8.57 1.03
CA LYS A 84 -10.00 -8.94 1.22
C LYS A 84 -10.35 -9.15 2.69
N PHE A 85 -9.47 -9.80 3.45
CA PHE A 85 -9.65 -9.97 4.90
C PHE A 85 -9.64 -8.63 5.65
N ILE A 86 -8.65 -7.76 5.42
CA ILE A 86 -8.56 -6.46 6.11
C ILE A 86 -9.80 -5.61 5.82
N TRP A 87 -10.25 -5.56 4.57
CA TRP A 87 -11.46 -4.84 4.19
C TRP A 87 -12.71 -5.47 4.81
N HIS A 88 -12.82 -6.79 4.83
CA HIS A 88 -13.90 -7.48 5.52
C HIS A 88 -13.94 -7.12 7.02
N CYS A 89 -12.80 -7.12 7.72
CA CYS A 89 -12.72 -6.73 9.13
C CYS A 89 -13.06 -5.25 9.36
N LYS A 90 -12.75 -4.37 8.40
CA LYS A 90 -13.12 -2.95 8.47
C LYS A 90 -14.63 -2.76 8.40
N HIS A 91 -15.30 -3.46 7.47
CA HIS A 91 -16.72 -3.29 7.19
C HIS A 91 -17.63 -4.10 8.13
N THR A 92 -17.11 -5.16 8.76
CA THR A 92 -17.87 -5.97 9.72
C THR A 92 -17.62 -5.54 11.16
N ASN A 93 -18.66 -5.69 12.00
CA ASN A 93 -18.60 -5.40 13.43
C ASN A 93 -18.54 -6.67 14.31
N GLN A 94 -18.17 -7.81 13.73
CA GLN A 94 -18.10 -9.08 14.46
C GLN A 94 -17.01 -9.03 15.54
N ARG A 95 -17.30 -9.56 16.75
CA ARG A 95 -16.36 -9.59 17.89
C ARG A 95 -15.04 -10.26 17.53
N ILE A 96 -15.08 -11.33 16.75
CA ILE A 96 -13.87 -12.07 16.30
C ILE A 96 -12.93 -11.20 15.45
N ASN A 97 -13.46 -10.21 14.73
CA ASN A 97 -12.69 -9.32 13.87
C ASN A 97 -12.15 -8.07 14.60
N LYS A 98 -12.51 -7.89 15.88
CA LYS A 98 -12.10 -6.72 16.69
C LYS A 98 -10.57 -6.48 16.69
N PRO A 99 -9.69 -7.50 16.79
CA PRO A 99 -8.24 -7.29 16.75
C PRO A 99 -7.75 -6.71 15.42
N TYR A 100 -8.37 -7.12 14.32
CA TYR A 100 -7.94 -6.77 12.96
C TYR A 100 -8.61 -5.48 12.43
N LYS A 101 -9.59 -4.95 13.17
CA LYS A 101 -10.45 -3.85 12.71
C LYS A 101 -9.70 -2.56 12.36
N LYS A 102 -8.61 -2.26 13.06
CA LYS A 102 -7.78 -1.06 12.80
C LYS A 102 -6.67 -1.30 11.78
N LEU A 103 -6.49 -2.53 11.30
CA LEU A 103 -5.35 -2.90 10.44
C LEU A 103 -5.36 -2.15 9.10
N TYR A 104 -6.55 -1.77 8.60
CA TYR A 104 -6.66 -0.96 7.39
C TYR A 104 -5.90 0.37 7.48
N THR A 105 -5.75 0.95 8.69
CA THR A 105 -5.01 2.21 8.89
C THR A 105 -3.52 2.08 8.60
N LYS A 106 -2.99 0.86 8.60
CA LYS A 106 -1.59 0.54 8.27
C LYS A 106 -1.35 0.41 6.77
N LEU A 107 -2.43 0.34 5.96
CA LEU A 107 -2.31 0.31 4.50
C LEU A 107 -1.95 1.69 3.95
N LYS A 108 -1.13 1.73 2.89
CA LYS A 108 -0.77 2.96 2.17
C LYS A 108 -2.00 3.77 1.73
N HIS A 109 -3.05 3.07 1.29
CA HIS A 109 -4.32 3.67 0.85
C HIS A 109 -5.41 3.71 1.92
N GLY A 110 -5.10 3.28 3.15
CA GLY A 110 -6.06 3.27 4.26
C GLY A 110 -6.25 4.64 4.91
N LYS A 111 -5.33 5.58 4.65
CA LYS A 111 -5.44 6.96 5.13
C LYS A 111 -6.49 7.71 4.32
N ARG A 112 -7.25 8.54 5.01
CA ARG A 112 -8.21 9.46 4.38
C ARG A 112 -7.47 10.35 3.40
N ARG A 113 -7.82 10.27 2.12
CA ARG A 113 -7.35 11.24 1.13
C ARG A 113 -7.92 12.61 1.47
N ARG A 114 -7.12 13.65 1.31
CA ARG A 114 -7.59 15.03 1.41
C ARG A 114 -8.75 15.21 0.43
N LYS A 115 -9.86 15.79 0.88
CA LYS A 115 -10.98 16.11 -0.01
C LYS A 115 -10.45 17.06 -1.09
N ARG A 116 -10.71 16.76 -2.36
CA ARG A 116 -10.40 17.64 -3.48
C ARG A 116 -11.37 18.83 -3.36
N GLY A 117 -10.85 20.01 -3.07
CA GLY A 117 -11.62 21.22 -2.82
C GLY A 117 -10.73 22.44 -2.93
N ASN A 118 -11.33 23.61 -3.16
CA ASN A 118 -10.67 24.87 -3.47
C ASN A 118 -10.03 25.54 -2.23
N TYR A 119 -9.24 24.77 -1.48
CA TYR A 119 -8.41 25.35 -0.42
C TYR A 119 -7.20 25.99 -1.10
N LYS A 120 -7.10 27.32 -1.00
CA LYS A 120 -5.84 28.03 -1.29
C LYS A 120 -4.77 27.34 -0.46
N ASP A 121 -3.81 26.69 -1.13
CA ASP A 121 -2.67 26.10 -0.45
C ASP A 121 -1.92 27.25 0.22
N SER A 122 -2.03 27.36 1.54
CA SER A 122 -1.41 28.43 2.32
C SER A 122 0.12 28.30 2.40
N ARG A 123 0.67 27.22 1.85
CA ARG A 123 2.10 27.10 1.56
C ARG A 123 2.39 28.01 0.37
N GLY A 124 2.61 29.29 0.66
CA GLY A 124 2.85 30.32 -0.33
C GLY A 124 3.82 29.86 -1.42
N ILE A 125 3.46 30.13 -2.67
CA ILE A 125 4.36 29.93 -3.81
C ILE A 125 5.46 30.98 -3.68
N ILE A 126 6.72 30.59 -3.93
CA ILE A 126 7.84 31.54 -3.97
C ILE A 126 7.48 32.64 -4.98
N PRO A 127 7.36 33.90 -4.55
CA PRO A 127 6.99 34.99 -5.46
C PRO A 127 8.08 35.13 -6.53
N ASN A 128 7.67 35.38 -7.77
CA ASN A 128 8.57 35.55 -8.92
C ASN A 128 9.50 34.36 -9.19
N ARG A 129 9.10 33.13 -8.82
CA ARG A 129 9.87 31.94 -9.19
C ARG A 129 9.93 31.81 -10.72
N VAL A 130 11.11 31.52 -11.24
CA VAL A 130 11.29 31.16 -12.65
C VAL A 130 10.85 29.71 -12.82
N SER A 131 9.95 29.43 -13.77
CA SER A 131 9.55 28.06 -14.09
C SER A 131 10.75 27.25 -14.58
N ILE A 132 10.81 25.97 -14.20
CA ILE A 132 11.84 25.05 -14.71
C ILE A 132 11.77 24.90 -16.24
N GLU A 133 10.59 25.12 -16.82
CA GLU A 133 10.35 25.10 -18.26
C GLU A 133 11.10 26.22 -18.99
N ASN A 134 11.42 27.32 -18.30
CA ASN A 134 12.14 28.47 -18.87
C ASN A 134 13.66 28.27 -18.87
N ARG A 135 14.18 27.10 -18.48
CA ARG A 135 15.62 26.85 -18.48
C ARG A 135 16.18 26.87 -19.92
N PRO A 136 17.41 27.36 -20.12
CA PRO A 136 18.07 27.27 -21.41
C PRO A 136 18.18 25.81 -21.88
N LYS A 137 17.92 25.54 -23.17
CA LYS A 137 17.96 24.18 -23.75
C LYS A 137 19.29 23.46 -23.51
N ILE A 138 20.40 24.21 -23.46
CA ILE A 138 21.74 23.67 -23.19
C ILE A 138 21.84 22.92 -21.85
N VAL A 139 21.02 23.28 -20.85
CA VAL A 139 21.01 22.61 -19.53
C VAL A 139 20.48 21.17 -19.64
N GLU A 140 19.59 20.90 -20.60
CA GLU A 140 19.08 19.53 -20.85
C GLU A 140 20.18 18.60 -21.36
N ASN A 141 21.11 19.14 -22.15
CA ASN A 141 22.19 18.37 -22.76
C ASN A 141 23.23 17.90 -21.73
N ARG A 142 23.19 18.43 -20.49
CA ARG A 142 24.12 18.08 -19.39
C ARG A 142 25.59 18.13 -19.83
N SER A 143 25.94 19.04 -20.73
CA SER A 143 27.23 19.05 -21.41
C SER A 143 28.25 20.01 -20.80
N ARG A 144 27.84 20.86 -19.84
CA ARG A 144 28.69 21.89 -19.23
C ARG A 144 28.68 21.80 -17.71
N PHE A 145 29.81 22.15 -17.10
CA PHE A 145 29.92 22.27 -15.65
C PHE A 145 29.21 23.53 -15.13
N GLY A 146 28.61 23.44 -13.94
CA GLY A 146 28.09 24.60 -13.21
C GLY A 146 26.56 24.74 -13.23
N ASP A 147 25.84 23.87 -13.93
CA ASP A 147 24.39 23.75 -13.81
C ASP A 147 24.08 22.90 -12.57
N ILE A 148 24.03 23.54 -11.39
CA ILE A 148 23.81 22.83 -10.12
C ILE A 148 22.34 22.86 -9.68
N GLU A 149 21.90 21.74 -9.14
CA GLU A 149 20.60 21.58 -8.46
C GLU A 149 20.84 21.48 -6.96
N ALA A 150 20.02 22.19 -6.18
CA ALA A 150 20.10 22.18 -4.72
C ALA A 150 18.77 21.68 -4.12
N ASP A 151 18.87 20.61 -3.33
CA ASP A 151 17.75 20.00 -2.59
C ASP A 151 17.99 20.09 -1.09
N ILE A 152 16.91 20.12 -0.31
CA ILE A 152 16.99 20.10 1.15
C ILE A 152 16.18 18.92 1.70
N ILE A 153 16.85 17.99 2.38
CA ILE A 153 16.19 16.93 3.14
C ILE A 153 16.01 17.43 4.57
N VAL A 154 14.76 17.52 5.02
CA VAL A 154 14.43 17.96 6.38
C VAL A 154 14.26 16.75 7.30
N GLY A 155 14.99 16.74 8.41
CA GLY A 155 14.93 15.71 9.43
C GLY A 155 13.66 15.76 10.28
N ALA A 156 13.50 14.74 11.14
CA ALA A 156 12.36 14.64 12.04
C ALA A 156 12.22 15.89 12.93
N ASN A 157 10.97 16.31 13.16
CA ASN A 157 10.62 17.49 13.97
C ASN A 157 11.29 18.79 13.50
N HIS A 158 11.74 18.87 12.24
CA HIS A 158 12.41 20.05 11.68
C HIS A 158 13.68 20.48 12.44
N LYS A 159 14.30 19.58 13.21
CA LYS A 159 15.48 19.86 14.06
C LYS A 159 16.82 19.81 13.32
N SER A 160 16.83 19.29 12.10
CA SER A 160 18.02 19.20 11.26
C SER A 160 17.60 19.24 9.80
N ALA A 161 18.54 19.63 8.94
CA ALA A 161 18.38 19.50 7.51
C ALA A 161 19.70 19.09 6.87
N LEU A 162 19.64 18.50 5.68
CA LEU A 162 20.79 18.24 4.83
C LEU A 162 20.58 19.03 3.55
N LEU A 163 21.53 19.89 3.22
CA LEU A 163 21.62 20.51 1.91
C LEU A 163 22.36 19.56 0.98
N ILE A 164 21.73 19.22 -0.12
CA ILE A 164 22.29 18.40 -1.18
C ILE A 164 22.49 19.31 -2.38
N THR A 165 23.71 19.39 -2.90
CA THR A 165 24.00 20.15 -4.12
C THR A 165 24.65 19.23 -5.14
N THR A 166 24.06 19.13 -6.33
CA THR A 166 24.50 18.22 -7.39
C THR A 166 24.74 18.97 -8.68
N ASP A 167 25.91 18.80 -9.28
CA ASP A 167 26.17 19.27 -10.66
C ASP A 167 25.56 18.31 -11.68
N ARG A 168 24.74 18.81 -12.61
CA ARG A 168 23.96 17.97 -13.53
C ARG A 168 24.79 17.24 -14.58
N ALA A 169 25.91 17.83 -15.00
CA ALA A 169 26.79 17.24 -16.01
C ALA A 169 27.62 16.10 -15.42
N THR A 170 28.22 16.32 -14.26
CA THR A 170 29.14 15.34 -13.64
C THR A 170 28.48 14.42 -12.63
N ILE A 171 27.25 14.72 -12.19
CA ILE A 171 26.54 14.02 -11.10
C ILE A 171 27.34 14.09 -9.77
N LYS A 172 28.33 14.98 -9.66
CA LYS A 172 29.05 15.19 -8.41
C LYS A 172 28.09 15.81 -7.40
N THR A 173 27.74 15.01 -6.40
CA THR A 173 26.86 15.40 -5.30
C THR A 173 27.66 15.73 -4.06
N THR A 174 27.23 16.78 -3.38
CA THR A 174 27.79 17.25 -2.12
C THR A 174 26.70 17.35 -1.08
N ILE A 175 27.03 17.03 0.16
CA ILE A 175 26.08 16.99 1.27
C ILE A 175 26.64 17.83 2.42
N ASP A 176 25.86 18.80 2.86
CA ASP A 176 26.21 19.71 3.94
C ASP A 176 25.14 19.65 5.04
N LYS A 177 25.56 19.43 6.29
CA LYS A 177 24.65 19.33 7.44
C LYS A 177 24.23 20.71 7.91
N LEU A 178 22.92 20.92 8.04
CA LEU A 178 22.30 22.14 8.53
C LEU A 178 21.60 21.92 9.87
N LYS A 179 21.56 22.98 10.69
CA LYS A 179 20.77 22.99 11.93
C LYS A 179 19.27 23.18 11.67
N GLY A 180 18.90 23.77 10.53
CA GLY A 180 17.52 24.00 10.14
C GLY A 180 17.38 24.41 8.67
N ARG A 181 16.20 24.91 8.29
CA ARG A 181 15.85 25.35 6.93
C ARG A 181 15.93 26.87 6.74
N ASP A 182 16.71 27.54 7.58
CA ASP A 182 16.83 29.00 7.54
C ASP A 182 17.49 29.44 6.22
N ALA A 183 16.86 30.41 5.55
CA ALA A 183 17.27 30.84 4.22
C ALA A 183 18.65 31.50 4.24
N GLU A 184 18.95 32.26 5.29
CA GLU A 184 20.24 32.93 5.44
C GLU A 184 21.36 31.90 5.61
N GLN A 185 21.18 30.92 6.49
CA GLN A 185 22.14 29.83 6.65
C GLN A 185 22.38 29.04 5.36
N VAL A 186 21.30 28.68 4.64
CA VAL A 186 21.38 27.94 3.38
C VAL A 186 22.14 28.74 2.33
N SER A 187 21.81 30.02 2.16
CA SER A 187 22.45 30.90 1.18
C SER A 187 23.96 31.02 1.40
N LYS A 188 24.40 31.21 2.65
CA LYS A 188 25.83 31.30 3.02
C LYS A 188 26.61 30.07 2.60
N ILE A 189 26.05 28.87 2.81
CA ILE A 189 26.70 27.60 2.47
C ILE A 189 26.74 27.41 0.95
N ILE A 190 25.65 27.71 0.24
CA ILE A 190 25.62 27.64 -1.23
C ILE A 190 26.69 28.58 -1.81
N ILE A 191 26.75 29.84 -1.37
CA ILE A 191 27.75 30.82 -1.83
C ILE A 191 29.17 30.31 -1.56
N ALA A 192 29.44 29.79 -0.36
CA ALA A 192 30.75 29.24 -0.02
C ALA A 192 31.13 28.03 -0.91
N ARG A 193 30.14 27.21 -1.29
CA ARG A 193 30.33 26.05 -2.18
C ARG A 193 30.63 26.48 -3.61
N MET A 194 29.89 27.46 -4.12
CA MET A 194 30.09 28.01 -5.46
C MET A 194 31.48 28.62 -5.61
N LYS A 195 31.98 29.33 -4.59
CA LYS A 195 33.35 29.88 -4.57
C LYS A 195 34.43 28.79 -4.66
N LYS A 196 34.19 27.59 -4.13
CA LYS A 196 35.14 26.47 -4.20
C LYS A 196 35.14 25.75 -5.55
N CYS A 197 34.04 25.79 -6.31
CA CYS A 197 33.94 25.14 -7.63
C CYS A 197 34.55 25.96 -8.77
N HIS A 198 34.88 27.23 -8.53
CA HIS A 198 35.50 28.15 -9.50
C HIS A 198 37.04 28.20 -9.41
N ARG A 199 37.64 27.34 -8.58
CA ARG A 199 39.08 27.10 -8.50
C ARG A 199 39.39 25.74 -9.10
#